data_AF-A0AAX3Z0V1-F1
#
_entry.id   AF-A0AAX3Z0V1-F1
#
_cell.length_a   1.000
_cell.length_b   1.000
_cell.length_c   1.000
_cell.angle_alpha   90.00
_cell.angle_beta   90.00
_cell.angle_gamma   90.00
#
_symmetry.space_group_name_H-M   'P 1'
#
loop_
_entity.id
_entity.type
_entity.pdbx_description
1 polymer ?
#
loop_
_entity_poly.entity_id
_entity_poly.type
_entity_poly.pdbx_seq_one_letter_code
_entity_poly.pdbx_strand_id
1 'polypeptide(L)'
;MNLSAMIYPDTFIIEGEIFKGKRNSQKKQVLIPYTNEPEVIIGQHIIQSVGKNEIKLKVLDMKMVQGGTLKRGTKHPHMLTLSIENMTENEHKSPTKSSTFHIGSINGEQVQVGESNHMLVNISITELVEKVAKSGDPQAKSVLKQLLENSTVASIVGAGASALLNLL
;
A
#
# COMPACT_ATOMS: atom_id res chain seq x y z
N MET A 1 -43.90 7.30 -14.99
CA MET A 1 -42.43 7.19 -14.79
C MET A 1 -42.14 6.09 -13.80
N ASN A 2 -41.22 5.17 -14.09
CA ASN A 2 -40.85 4.09 -13.17
C ASN A 2 -39.79 4.59 -12.18
N LEU A 3 -40.22 5.08 -11.02
CA LEU A 3 -39.33 5.63 -9.98
C LEU A 3 -38.29 4.61 -9.50
N SER A 4 -38.63 3.33 -9.49
CA SER A 4 -37.71 2.25 -9.12
C SER A 4 -36.54 2.14 -10.09
N ALA A 5 -36.81 2.17 -11.40
CA ALA A 5 -35.78 2.11 -12.43
C ALA A 5 -34.86 3.34 -12.44
N MET A 6 -35.33 4.49 -11.95
CA MET A 6 -34.52 5.71 -11.84
C MET A 6 -33.60 5.70 -10.61
N ILE A 7 -34.04 5.09 -9.51
CA ILE A 7 -33.27 5.05 -8.25
C ILE A 7 -32.35 3.84 -8.18
N TYR A 8 -32.82 2.69 -8.67
CA TYR A 8 -32.10 1.42 -8.70
C TYR A 8 -32.06 0.87 -10.15
N PRO A 9 -31.25 1.49 -11.02
CA PRO A 9 -31.18 1.12 -12.42
C PRO A 9 -30.46 -0.22 -12.65
N ASP A 10 -29.60 -0.64 -11.72
CA ASP A 10 -28.71 -1.78 -11.89
C ASP A 10 -29.35 -3.09 -11.42
N THR A 11 -28.84 -4.20 -11.96
CA THR A 11 -29.22 -5.55 -11.56
C THR A 11 -27.99 -6.31 -11.10
N PHE A 12 -28.09 -6.96 -9.94
CA PHE A 12 -27.03 -7.74 -9.32
C PHE A 12 -27.50 -9.18 -9.13
N ILE A 13 -26.56 -10.12 -9.24
CA ILE A 13 -26.79 -11.54 -8.98
C ILE A 13 -25.92 -11.93 -7.78
N ILE A 14 -26.54 -12.44 -6.73
CA ILE A 14 -25.90 -12.89 -5.49
C ILE A 14 -26.42 -14.31 -5.23
N GLU A 15 -25.54 -15.32 -5.17
CA GLU A 15 -25.90 -16.75 -5.03
C GLU A 15 -27.00 -17.23 -6.01
N GLY A 16 -27.03 -16.66 -7.21
CA GLY A 16 -28.04 -17.00 -8.23
C GLY A 16 -29.37 -16.25 -8.09
N GLU A 17 -29.58 -15.50 -7.01
CA GLU A 17 -30.74 -14.63 -6.84
C GLU A 17 -30.51 -13.25 -7.47
N ILE A 18 -31.57 -12.70 -8.08
CA ILE A 18 -31.51 -11.43 -8.81
C ILE A 18 -32.02 -10.30 -7.93
N PHE A 19 -31.19 -9.29 -7.73
CA PHE A 19 -31.47 -8.10 -6.95
C PHE A 19 -31.44 -6.84 -7.82
N LYS A 20 -32.34 -5.89 -7.55
CA LYS A 20 -32.22 -4.52 -8.06
C LYS A 20 -31.34 -3.71 -7.13
N GLY A 21 -30.57 -2.78 -7.67
CA GLY A 21 -29.73 -1.92 -6.86
C GLY A 21 -29.15 -0.75 -7.63
N LYS A 22 -28.17 -0.12 -7.01
CA LYS A 22 -27.42 1.00 -7.60
C LYS A 22 -25.94 0.85 -7.28
N ARG A 23 -25.10 0.87 -8.31
CA ARG A 23 -23.64 0.98 -8.13
C ARG A 23 -23.21 2.44 -8.12
N ASN A 24 -22.31 2.76 -7.20
CA ASN A 24 -21.53 3.99 -7.20
C ASN A 24 -20.05 3.64 -7.39
N SER A 25 -19.56 3.74 -8.62
CA SER A 25 -18.17 3.41 -8.97
C SER A 25 -17.15 4.33 -8.29
N GLN A 26 -17.48 5.60 -8.06
CA GLN A 26 -16.57 6.55 -7.39
C GLN A 26 -16.37 6.19 -5.91
N LYS A 27 -17.45 5.82 -5.22
CA LYS A 27 -17.40 5.39 -3.81
C LYS A 27 -17.07 3.91 -3.64
N LYS A 28 -16.90 3.16 -4.73
CA LYS A 28 -16.72 1.69 -4.73
C LYS A 28 -17.80 0.98 -3.91
N GLN A 29 -19.05 1.41 -4.08
CA GLN A 29 -20.17 0.92 -3.27
C GLN A 29 -21.32 0.43 -4.15
N VAL A 30 -22.04 -0.57 -3.66
CA VAL A 30 -23.29 -1.05 -4.24
C VAL A 30 -24.37 -0.98 -3.17
N LEU A 31 -25.52 -0.43 -3.56
CA LEU A 31 -26.70 -0.27 -2.71
C LEU A 31 -27.80 -1.22 -3.20
N ILE A 32 -28.24 -2.13 -2.34
CA ILE A 32 -29.27 -3.13 -2.66
C ILE A 32 -30.40 -3.01 -1.63
N PRO A 33 -31.59 -2.56 -2.03
CA PRO A 33 -32.75 -2.60 -1.16
C PRO A 33 -33.21 -4.05 -0.92
N TYR A 34 -33.48 -4.41 0.34
CA TYR A 34 -33.89 -5.76 0.74
C TYR A 34 -35.04 -5.76 1.78
N THR A 35 -35.82 -6.84 1.79
CA THR A 35 -36.82 -7.12 2.85
C THR A 35 -36.31 -8.21 3.77
N ASN A 36 -35.90 -9.34 3.19
CA ASN A 36 -35.26 -10.43 3.91
C ASN A 36 -33.75 -10.27 3.74
N GLU A 37 -33.00 -10.56 4.80
CA GLU A 37 -31.55 -10.45 4.80
C GLU A 37 -30.97 -11.37 3.72
N PRO A 38 -30.26 -10.81 2.72
CA PRO A 38 -29.64 -11.63 1.68
C PRO A 38 -28.42 -12.35 2.23
N GLU A 39 -28.21 -13.59 1.82
CA GLU A 39 -27.03 -14.38 2.17
C GLU A 39 -25.81 -13.88 1.38
N VAL A 40 -25.14 -12.88 1.92
CA VAL A 40 -23.92 -12.30 1.36
C VAL A 40 -22.79 -12.41 2.36
N ILE A 41 -21.60 -12.80 1.90
CA ILE A 41 -20.41 -13.02 2.75
C ILE A 41 -19.28 -12.10 2.27
N ILE A 42 -18.48 -11.59 3.21
CA ILE A 42 -17.27 -10.83 2.88
C ILE A 42 -16.28 -11.74 2.14
N GLY A 43 -15.70 -11.25 1.05
CA GLY A 43 -14.80 -11.98 0.17
C GLY A 43 -15.49 -12.72 -0.98
N GLN A 44 -16.82 -12.83 -0.95
CA GLN A 44 -17.62 -13.41 -2.03
C GLN A 44 -17.60 -12.55 -3.29
N HIS A 45 -17.90 -13.16 -4.43
CA HIS A 45 -18.10 -12.47 -5.70
C HIS A 45 -19.59 -12.33 -6.02
N ILE A 46 -20.01 -11.12 -6.37
CA ILE A 46 -21.33 -10.82 -6.92
C ILE A 46 -21.18 -10.38 -8.37
N ILE A 47 -22.24 -10.52 -9.16
CA ILE A 47 -22.23 -10.16 -10.58
C ILE A 47 -23.15 -8.95 -10.78
N GLN A 48 -22.66 -7.91 -11.45
CA GLN A 48 -23.52 -6.86 -11.98
C GLN A 48 -23.80 -7.15 -13.45
N SER A 49 -25.08 -7.26 -13.83
CA SER A 49 -25.50 -7.40 -15.22
C SER A 49 -25.65 -6.01 -15.86
N VAL A 50 -24.91 -5.76 -16.95
CA VAL A 50 -24.94 -4.52 -17.72
C VAL A 50 -25.18 -4.86 -19.19
N GLY A 51 -26.45 -4.90 -19.59
CA GLY A 51 -26.85 -5.29 -20.94
C GLY A 51 -26.51 -6.76 -21.20
N LYS A 52 -25.58 -7.02 -22.13
CA LYS A 52 -25.06 -8.36 -22.43
C LYS A 52 -23.78 -8.72 -21.65
N ASN A 53 -23.22 -7.75 -20.93
CA ASN A 53 -21.96 -7.91 -20.22
C ASN A 53 -22.21 -8.18 -18.73
N GLU A 54 -21.25 -8.85 -18.11
CA GLU A 54 -21.26 -9.15 -16.68
C GLU A 54 -19.98 -8.56 -16.06
N ILE A 55 -20.13 -7.87 -14.94
CA ILE A 55 -19.01 -7.34 -14.17
C ILE A 55 -18.91 -8.11 -12.86
N LYS A 56 -17.77 -8.77 -12.64
CA LYS A 56 -17.51 -9.50 -11.41
C LYS A 56 -16.99 -8.54 -10.34
N LEU A 57 -17.71 -8.45 -9.23
CA LEU A 57 -17.40 -7.57 -8.11
C LEU A 57 -17.11 -8.42 -6.87
N LYS A 58 -15.98 -8.17 -6.21
CA LYS A 58 -15.66 -8.80 -4.92
C LYS A 58 -16.18 -7.96 -3.77
N VAL A 59 -16.86 -8.57 -2.81
CA VAL A 59 -17.34 -7.91 -1.60
C VAL A 59 -16.19 -7.77 -0.62
N LEU A 60 -15.87 -6.53 -0.22
CA LEU A 60 -14.81 -6.22 0.74
C LEU A 60 -15.35 -5.99 2.15
N ASP A 61 -16.53 -5.39 2.24
CA ASP A 61 -17.20 -5.05 3.50
C ASP A 61 -18.71 -4.89 3.23
N MET A 62 -19.53 -5.00 4.27
CA MET A 62 -20.98 -4.85 4.16
C MET A 62 -21.59 -4.11 5.36
N LYS A 63 -22.64 -3.35 5.09
CA LYS A 63 -23.45 -2.68 6.11
C LYS A 63 -24.91 -2.85 5.80
N MET A 64 -25.65 -3.32 6.78
CA MET A 64 -27.10 -3.50 6.72
C MET A 64 -27.77 -2.38 7.51
N VAL A 65 -28.56 -1.57 6.83
CA VAL A 65 -29.23 -0.39 7.42
C VAL A 65 -30.72 -0.63 7.41
N GLN A 66 -31.28 -0.88 8.59
CA GLN A 66 -32.72 -1.03 8.75
C GLN A 66 -33.44 0.29 8.42
N GLY A 67 -34.49 0.24 7.59
CA GLY A 67 -35.20 1.46 7.17
C GLY A 67 -34.44 2.33 6.15
N GLY A 68 -33.25 1.92 5.72
CA GLY A 68 -32.33 2.76 4.94
C GLY A 68 -32.82 3.17 3.55
N THR A 69 -33.87 2.53 3.01
CA THR A 69 -34.44 2.89 1.69
C THR A 69 -35.46 4.02 1.78
N LEU A 70 -36.02 4.25 2.97
CA LEU A 70 -37.18 5.13 3.20
C LEU A 70 -38.37 4.80 2.26
N LYS A 71 -38.43 3.56 1.75
CA LYS A 71 -39.40 3.09 0.73
C LYS A 71 -39.41 3.93 -0.56
N ARG A 72 -38.32 4.63 -0.87
CA ARG A 72 -38.21 5.46 -2.07
C ARG A 72 -37.77 4.61 -3.26
N GLY A 73 -38.65 4.46 -4.26
CA GLY A 73 -38.36 3.67 -5.46
C GLY A 73 -38.28 2.16 -5.22
N THR A 74 -38.73 1.66 -4.08
CA THR A 74 -38.71 0.23 -3.76
C THR A 74 -39.74 -0.09 -2.68
N LYS A 75 -40.26 -1.32 -2.67
CA LYS A 75 -41.13 -1.84 -1.59
C LYS A 75 -40.32 -2.40 -0.41
N HIS A 76 -39.02 -2.61 -0.61
CA HIS A 76 -38.10 -3.16 0.37
C HIS A 76 -37.68 -2.07 1.38
N PRO A 77 -37.87 -2.27 2.69
CA PRO A 77 -37.64 -1.23 3.69
C PRO A 77 -36.17 -1.05 4.10
N HIS A 78 -35.32 -2.07 3.94
CA HIS A 78 -33.94 -2.07 4.42
C HIS A 78 -32.95 -1.88 3.27
N MET A 79 -31.75 -1.39 3.58
CA MET A 79 -30.70 -1.12 2.59
C MET A 79 -29.43 -1.90 2.94
N LEU A 80 -28.96 -2.72 2.00
CA LEU A 80 -27.65 -3.34 2.05
C LEU A 80 -26.67 -2.46 1.30
N THR A 81 -25.60 -2.05 1.97
CA THR A 81 -24.48 -1.31 1.38
C THR A 81 -23.27 -2.23 1.34
N LEU A 82 -22.82 -2.56 0.14
CA LEU A 82 -21.63 -3.36 -0.09
C LEU A 82 -20.49 -2.46 -0.53
N SER A 83 -19.35 -2.55 0.14
CA SER A 83 -18.08 -2.03 -0.38
C SER A 83 -17.50 -3.08 -1.31
N ILE A 84 -17.18 -2.71 -2.55
CA ILE A 84 -16.79 -3.66 -3.59
C ILE A 84 -15.48 -3.33 -4.28
N GLU A 85 -14.86 -4.34 -4.86
CA GLU A 85 -13.75 -4.21 -5.80
C GLU A 85 -14.15 -4.77 -7.17
N ASN A 86 -13.82 -4.06 -8.23
CA ASN A 86 -14.12 -4.48 -9.60
C ASN A 86 -12.99 -5.37 -10.14
N MET A 87 -13.28 -6.66 -10.31
CA MET A 87 -12.28 -7.62 -10.76
C MET A 87 -12.10 -7.63 -12.27
N THR A 88 -13.19 -7.45 -13.04
CA THR A 88 -13.13 -7.40 -14.51
C THR A 88 -12.35 -6.17 -15.01
N GLU A 89 -12.31 -5.09 -14.23
CA GLU A 89 -11.44 -3.94 -14.52
C GLU A 89 -9.95 -4.30 -14.46
N ASN A 90 -9.57 -5.21 -13.56
CA ASN A 90 -8.18 -5.60 -13.38
C ASN A 90 -7.68 -6.51 -14.50
N GLU A 91 -8.57 -7.22 -15.20
CA GLU A 91 -8.21 -8.05 -16.37
C GLU A 91 -7.87 -7.21 -17.61
N HIS A 92 -8.38 -5.97 -17.69
CA HIS A 92 -8.12 -5.05 -18.80
C HIS A 92 -7.22 -3.87 -18.43
N LYS A 93 -6.84 -3.74 -17.17
CA LYS A 93 -5.77 -2.83 -16.75
C LYS A 93 -4.44 -3.49 -17.10
N SER A 94 -3.62 -2.78 -17.87
CA SER A 94 -2.23 -3.19 -18.04
C SER A 94 -1.60 -3.42 -16.67
N PRO A 95 -0.90 -4.55 -16.43
CA PRO A 95 -0.24 -4.77 -15.16
C PRO A 95 0.62 -3.55 -14.87
N THR A 96 0.46 -2.98 -13.68
CA THR A 96 1.35 -1.93 -13.18
C THR A 96 2.76 -2.43 -13.44
N LYS A 97 3.55 -1.70 -14.25
CA LYS A 97 4.91 -2.12 -14.62
C LYS A 97 5.69 -2.38 -13.33
N SER A 98 5.79 -3.64 -12.93
CA SER A 98 6.68 -4.05 -11.86
C SER A 98 8.08 -3.98 -12.45
N SER A 99 8.85 -3.00 -12.02
CA SER A 99 10.27 -2.93 -12.37
C SER A 99 10.98 -4.12 -11.74
N THR A 100 11.21 -5.18 -12.51
CA THR A 100 12.01 -6.33 -12.05
C THR A 100 13.48 -5.93 -12.11
N PHE A 101 14.03 -5.50 -10.97
CA PHE A 101 15.46 -5.23 -10.84
C PHE A 101 16.20 -6.53 -10.51
N HIS A 102 17.10 -6.95 -11.39
CA HIS A 102 18.00 -8.09 -11.15
C HIS A 102 19.25 -7.55 -10.42
N ILE A 103 19.40 -7.88 -9.13
CA ILE A 103 20.57 -7.47 -8.33
C ILE A 103 21.50 -8.69 -8.17
N GLY A 104 22.64 -8.67 -8.87
CA GLY A 104 23.56 -9.81 -9.00
C GLY A 104 24.40 -10.16 -7.76
N SER A 105 24.42 -9.31 -6.74
CA SER A 105 24.85 -9.63 -5.36
C SER A 105 24.54 -8.43 -4.46
N ILE A 106 24.18 -8.70 -3.21
CA ILE A 106 23.83 -7.70 -2.20
C ILE A 106 24.62 -8.00 -0.93
N ASN A 107 25.51 -7.08 -0.55
CA ASN A 107 25.96 -7.00 0.84
C ASN A 107 24.86 -6.23 1.58
N GLY A 108 24.15 -6.89 2.49
CA GLY A 108 22.87 -6.44 3.07
C GLY A 108 22.90 -5.15 3.91
N GLU A 109 24.00 -4.40 3.88
CA GLU A 109 24.20 -3.21 4.73
C GLU A 109 23.71 -1.90 4.09
N GLN A 110 23.43 -1.85 2.78
CA GLN A 110 23.20 -0.58 2.05
C GLN A 110 22.03 -0.59 1.05
N VAL A 111 21.01 -1.42 1.24
CA VAL A 111 19.84 -1.46 0.32
C VAL A 111 18.71 -0.60 0.86
N GLN A 112 18.32 0.43 0.10
CA GLN A 112 17.13 1.25 0.39
C GLN A 112 16.27 1.36 -0.88
N VAL A 113 14.97 1.10 -0.75
CA VAL A 113 14.01 1.09 -1.87
C VAL A 113 12.78 1.93 -1.48
N GLY A 114 12.46 2.96 -2.27
CA GLY A 114 11.35 3.89 -2.00
C GLY A 114 11.72 5.35 -2.26
N GLU A 115 10.80 6.28 -1.96
CA GLU A 115 11.04 7.74 -2.00
C GLU A 115 11.42 8.25 -0.60
N SER A 116 12.34 9.22 -0.50
CA SER A 116 12.84 9.79 0.76
C SER A 116 13.60 8.82 1.69
N ASN A 117 14.43 7.95 1.12
CA ASN A 117 15.32 7.11 1.93
C ASN A 117 16.48 7.94 2.51
N HIS A 118 16.64 7.88 3.83
CA HIS A 118 17.83 8.38 4.54
C HIS A 118 18.63 7.18 5.05
N MET A 119 19.87 7.02 4.59
CA MET A 119 20.77 5.97 5.07
C MET A 119 21.53 6.49 6.29
N LEU A 120 21.17 5.98 7.47
CA LEU A 120 21.89 6.27 8.70
C LEU A 120 22.91 5.14 8.91
N VAL A 121 24.15 5.40 8.51
CA VAL A 121 25.26 4.44 8.67
C VAL A 121 25.96 4.75 9.98
N ASN A 122 25.82 3.85 10.96
CA ASN A 122 26.53 3.92 12.23
C ASN A 122 27.88 3.22 12.10
N ILE A 123 28.94 3.97 11.79
CA ILE A 123 30.31 3.45 11.83
C ILE A 123 30.97 3.85 13.15
N SER A 124 31.75 2.94 13.73
CA SER A 124 32.65 3.34 14.81
C SER A 124 33.81 4.18 14.27
N ILE A 125 34.35 5.08 15.10
CA ILE A 125 35.52 5.89 14.71
C ILE A 125 36.75 5.02 14.41
N THR A 126 36.87 3.87 15.08
CA THR A 126 37.88 2.83 14.83
C THR A 126 37.76 2.24 13.43
N GLU A 127 36.55 1.86 13.02
CA GLU A 127 36.33 1.28 11.69
C GLU A 127 36.58 2.30 10.58
N LEU A 128 36.23 3.57 10.78
CA LEU A 128 36.53 4.64 9.85
C LEU A 128 38.05 4.77 9.64
N VAL A 129 38.80 4.84 10.74
CA VAL A 129 40.27 4.95 10.72
C VAL A 129 40.91 3.75 10.04
N GLU A 130 40.47 2.53 10.33
CA GLU A 130 40.98 1.33 9.68
C GLU A 130 40.71 1.31 8.16
N LYS A 131 39.52 1.73 7.73
CA LYS A 131 39.17 1.77 6.31
C LYS A 131 39.97 2.83 5.56
N VAL A 132 40.20 4.00 6.16
CA VAL A 132 41.05 5.06 5.60
C VAL A 132 42.53 4.65 5.60
N ALA A 133 43.01 3.97 6.64
CA ALA A 133 44.36 3.44 6.67
C ALA A 133 44.63 2.45 5.53
N LYS A 134 43.62 1.63 5.19
CA LYS A 134 43.66 0.61 4.12
C LYS A 134 43.37 1.17 2.72
N SER A 135 42.84 2.39 2.57
CA SER A 135 42.43 2.94 1.26
C SER A 135 43.61 3.35 0.36
N GLY A 136 44.82 3.44 0.92
CA GLY A 136 46.02 3.84 0.17
C GLY A 136 46.05 5.32 -0.24
N ASP A 137 45.07 6.13 0.17
CA ASP A 137 44.98 7.56 -0.15
C ASP A 137 45.74 8.40 0.90
N PRO A 138 46.89 9.02 0.53
CA PRO A 138 47.69 9.80 1.48
C PRO A 138 46.99 11.08 1.97
N GLN A 139 46.11 11.67 1.15
CA GLN A 139 45.38 12.89 1.50
C GLN A 139 44.30 12.58 2.54
N ALA A 140 43.54 11.51 2.33
CA ALA A 140 42.51 11.07 3.28
C ALA A 140 43.11 10.76 4.67
N LYS A 141 44.27 10.09 4.70
CA LYS A 141 45.02 9.83 5.94
C LYS A 141 45.46 11.11 6.64
N SER A 142 45.99 12.07 5.88
CA SER A 142 46.45 13.36 6.40
C SER A 142 45.32 14.16 7.04
N VAL A 143 44.17 14.26 6.35
CA VAL A 143 42.98 14.96 6.87
C VAL A 143 42.46 14.27 8.13
N LEU A 144 42.39 12.94 8.14
CA LEU A 144 41.92 12.20 9.30
C LEU A 144 42.87 12.34 10.50
N LYS A 145 44.18 12.38 10.25
CA LYS A 145 45.20 12.66 11.26
C LYS A 145 45.01 14.04 11.88
N GLN A 146 44.85 15.08 11.05
CA GLN A 146 44.58 16.44 11.52
C GLN A 146 43.28 16.54 12.34
N LEU A 147 42.25 15.79 11.95
CA LEU A 147 41.00 15.73 12.69
C LEU A 147 41.18 15.09 14.07
N LEU A 148 41.93 13.99 14.17
CA LEU A 148 42.21 13.30 15.44
C LEU A 148 43.16 14.10 16.36
N GLU A 149 44.04 14.92 15.80
CA GLU A 149 44.94 15.83 16.53
C GLU A 149 44.22 17.09 17.04
N ASN A 150 43.02 17.39 16.55
CA ASN A 150 42.23 18.52 17.02
C ASN A 150 41.85 18.33 18.50
N SER A 151 42.15 19.32 19.35
CA SER A 151 41.93 19.24 20.80
C SER A 151 40.48 18.93 21.20
N THR A 152 39.50 19.40 20.42
CA THR A 152 38.07 19.12 20.67
C THR A 152 37.74 17.68 20.35
N VAL A 153 38.19 17.16 19.21
CA VAL A 153 37.98 15.76 18.82
C VAL A 153 38.74 14.82 19.75
N ALA A 154 39.99 15.13 20.06
CA ALA A 154 40.81 14.39 21.02
C ALA A 154 40.17 14.35 22.42
N SER A 155 39.45 15.39 22.84
CA SER A 155 38.71 15.38 24.11
C SER A 155 37.51 14.44 24.11
N ILE A 156 36.87 14.23 22.95
CA ILE A 156 35.72 13.31 22.78
C ILE A 156 36.19 11.86 22.70
N VAL A 157 37.27 11.61 21.95
CA VAL A 157 37.85 10.27 21.77
C VAL A 157 38.73 9.86 22.96
N GLY A 158 39.24 10.82 23.71
CA GLY A 158 40.06 10.63 24.91
C GLY A 158 41.39 9.93 24.60
N ALA A 159 41.80 9.04 25.51
CA ALA A 159 43.03 8.25 25.38
C ALA A 159 43.08 7.34 24.13
N GLY A 160 41.93 7.12 23.47
CA GLY A 160 41.85 6.37 22.21
C GLY A 160 42.44 7.11 21.00
N ALA A 161 42.58 8.44 21.05
CA ALA A 161 43.06 9.22 19.90
C ALA A 161 44.47 8.80 19.47
N SER A 162 45.38 8.58 20.42
CA SER A 162 46.75 8.12 20.14
C SER A 162 46.79 6.72 19.52
N ALA A 163 45.88 5.82 19.93
CA ALA A 163 45.78 4.48 19.36
C ALA A 163 45.28 4.52 17.91
N LEU A 164 44.33 5.39 17.60
CA LEU A 164 43.82 5.61 16.25
C LEU A 164 44.87 6.25 15.34
N LEU A 165 45.63 7.22 15.86
CA LEU A 165 46.72 7.87 15.13
C LEU A 165 47.83 6.88 14.73
N ASN A 166 48.09 5.86 15.55
CA ASN A 166 49.07 4.81 15.22
C ASN A 166 48.62 3.87 14.10
N LEU A 167 47.33 3.86 13.74
CA LEU A 167 46.79 3.03 12.67
C LEU A 167 46.87 3.70 11.28
N LEU A 168 47.12 5.01 11.20
CA LEU A 168 47.11 5.80 9.96
C LEU A 168 48.48 5.90 9.27
#